data_AF-A0A438K391-F1
#
_entry.id   AF-A0A438K391-F1
#
_cell.length_a   1.000
_cell.length_b   1.000
_cell.length_c   1.000
_cell.angle_alpha   90.00
_cell.angle_beta   90.00
_cell.angle_gamma   90.00
#
_symmetry.space_group_name_H-M   'P 1'
#
loop_
_entity.id
_entity.type
_entity.pdbx_description
1 polymer ?
#
loop_
_entity_poly.entity_id
_entity_poly.type
_entity_poly.pdbx_seq_one_letter_code
_entity_poly.pdbx_strand_id
1 'polypeptide(L)'
;MFPYVGIWRASVPPKVAFFAWEASWGKILTLDQLQRRGYSLANRCFLCLAEAETVDHLLLHCVMTRTLWNLLFSLFGVEWVLSGTVKETLLGWHGAFVGKIRKKAWQMAPLCIFWSVWKERNSLALGMRCCQSKG
;
A
#
# COMPACT_ATOMS: atom_id res chain seq x y z
N MET A 1 -3.17 -13.01 -13.74
CA MET A 1 -1.94 -12.43 -14.31
C MET A 1 -1.13 -11.71 -13.22
N PHE A 2 0.21 -11.68 -13.30
CA PHE A 2 1.10 -11.05 -12.32
C PHE A 2 1.56 -9.65 -12.80
N PRO A 3 1.54 -8.58 -11.96
CA PRO A 3 1.89 -7.22 -12.38
C PRO A 3 3.42 -7.00 -12.52
N TYR A 4 4.07 -7.75 -13.40
CA TYR A 4 5.54 -7.69 -13.59
C TYR A 4 6.04 -6.29 -13.94
N VAL A 5 5.43 -5.67 -14.95
CA VAL A 5 5.87 -4.35 -15.46
C VAL A 5 5.71 -3.27 -14.39
N GLY A 6 4.66 -3.35 -13.55
CA GLY A 6 4.34 -2.31 -12.58
C GLY A 6 5.25 -2.33 -11.37
N ILE A 7 5.82 -3.50 -11.07
CA ILE A 7 6.71 -3.71 -9.93
C ILE A 7 8.19 -3.59 -10.35
N TRP A 8 8.57 -4.25 -11.43
CA TRP A 8 9.99 -4.44 -11.79
C TRP A 8 10.52 -3.46 -12.83
N ARG A 9 9.66 -2.79 -13.62
CA ARG A 9 10.11 -1.75 -14.57
C ARG A 9 10.07 -0.33 -14.00
N ALA A 10 9.53 -0.16 -12.79
CA ALA A 10 9.59 1.12 -12.09
C ALA A 10 11.01 1.36 -11.56
N SER A 11 11.48 2.62 -11.62
CA SER A 11 12.81 3.02 -11.15
C SER A 11 12.87 3.15 -9.63
N VAL A 12 12.50 2.11 -8.89
CA VAL A 12 12.47 2.09 -7.41
C VAL A 12 13.58 1.19 -6.83
N PRO A 13 13.98 1.40 -5.57
CA PRO A 13 14.90 0.49 -4.90
C PRO A 13 14.36 -0.95 -4.86
N PRO A 14 15.21 -2.00 -4.99
CA PRO A 14 14.76 -3.39 -5.00
C PRO A 14 13.90 -3.80 -3.79
N LYS A 15 14.18 -3.26 -2.60
CA LYS A 15 13.38 -3.50 -1.39
C LYS A 15 11.92 -3.04 -1.53
N VAL A 16 11.69 -1.96 -2.28
CA VAL A 16 10.34 -1.41 -2.52
C VAL A 16 9.60 -2.26 -3.54
N ALA A 17 10.29 -2.69 -4.60
CA ALA A 17 9.74 -3.62 -5.59
C ALA A 17 9.38 -4.98 -4.94
N PHE A 18 10.27 -5.53 -4.11
CA PHE A 18 10.01 -6.77 -3.37
C PHE A 18 8.82 -6.62 -2.41
N PHE A 19 8.71 -5.50 -1.70
CA PHE A 19 7.56 -5.23 -0.86
C PHE A 19 6.25 -5.19 -1.66
N ALA A 20 6.22 -4.50 -2.80
CA ALA A 20 5.04 -4.45 -3.65
C ALA A 20 4.67 -5.81 -4.24
N TRP A 21 5.68 -6.66 -4.52
CA TRP A 21 5.46 -8.05 -4.91
C TRP A 21 4.73 -8.83 -3.81
N GLU A 22 5.24 -8.83 -2.58
CA GLU A 22 4.58 -9.46 -1.42
C GLU A 22 3.17 -8.89 -1.19
N ALA A 23 2.99 -7.58 -1.34
CA ALA A 23 1.69 -6.92 -1.20
C ALA A 23 0.71 -7.41 -2.29
N SER A 24 1.17 -7.60 -3.53
CA SER A 24 0.33 -8.12 -4.62
C SER A 24 -0.16 -9.56 -4.41
N TRP A 25 0.55 -10.32 -3.58
CA TRP A 25 0.16 -11.65 -3.14
C TRP A 25 -0.65 -11.65 -1.83
N GLY A 26 -0.88 -10.47 -1.23
CA GLY A 26 -1.57 -10.35 0.06
C GLY A 26 -0.76 -10.92 1.23
N LYS A 27 0.56 -10.95 1.14
CA LYS A 27 1.46 -11.67 2.07
C LYS A 27 2.26 -10.77 3.02
N ILE A 28 2.06 -9.45 2.95
CA ILE A 28 2.68 -8.51 3.90
C ILE A 28 2.13 -8.73 5.32
N LEU A 29 2.89 -8.34 6.34
CA LEU A 29 2.58 -8.63 7.75
C LEU A 29 1.46 -7.74 8.33
N THR A 30 0.27 -7.75 7.73
CA THR A 30 -0.96 -7.14 8.25
C THR A 30 -1.58 -7.97 9.37
N LEU A 31 -2.45 -7.36 10.19
CA LEU A 31 -3.07 -8.05 11.33
C LEU A 31 -3.92 -9.25 10.90
N ASP A 32 -4.63 -9.17 9.77
CA ASP A 32 -5.35 -10.32 9.20
C ASP A 32 -4.42 -11.51 8.89
N GLN A 33 -3.21 -11.26 8.39
CA GLN A 33 -2.21 -12.29 8.10
C GLN A 33 -1.63 -12.89 9.38
N LEU A 34 -1.48 -12.10 10.44
CA LEU A 34 -1.09 -12.61 11.76
C LEU A 34 -2.19 -13.49 12.35
N GLN A 35 -3.45 -13.08 12.25
CA GLN A 35 -4.59 -13.91 12.68
C GLN A 35 -4.64 -15.24 11.92
N ARG A 36 -4.44 -15.21 10.59
CA ARG A 36 -4.34 -16.43 9.76
C ARG A 36 -3.20 -17.36 10.16
N ARG A 37 -2.16 -16.85 10.81
CA ARG A 37 -1.02 -17.62 11.36
C ARG A 37 -1.26 -18.08 12.81
N GLY A 38 -2.45 -17.87 13.36
CA GLY A 38 -2.83 -18.35 14.69
C GLY A 38 -2.60 -17.37 15.84
N TYR A 39 -2.20 -16.12 15.57
CA TYR A 39 -2.07 -15.12 16.62
C TYR A 39 -3.44 -14.55 17.00
N SER A 40 -3.76 -14.53 18.30
CA SER A 40 -4.97 -13.91 18.84
C SER A 40 -4.72 -12.43 19.13
N LEU A 41 -5.18 -11.56 18.23
CA LEU A 41 -5.11 -10.11 18.37
C LEU A 41 -6.37 -9.44 17.83
N ALA A 42 -6.74 -8.29 18.39
CA ALA A 42 -7.81 -7.46 17.85
C ALA A 42 -7.37 -6.85 16.51
N ASN A 43 -8.07 -7.18 15.43
CA ASN A 43 -7.75 -6.66 14.11
C ASN A 43 -8.38 -5.28 13.91
N ARG A 44 -7.57 -4.24 14.00
CA ARG A 44 -7.96 -2.86 13.76
C ARG A 44 -6.81 -2.13 13.06
N CYS A 45 -7.09 -1.49 11.93
CA CYS A 45 -6.08 -0.78 11.14
C CYS A 45 -5.40 0.31 11.97
N PHE A 46 -4.06 0.27 12.02
CA PHE A 46 -3.28 1.23 12.81
C PHE A 46 -3.33 2.67 12.28
N LEU A 47 -3.78 2.88 11.04
CA LEU A 47 -3.87 4.22 10.45
C LEU A 47 -5.22 4.89 10.70
N CYS A 48 -6.33 4.22 10.38
CA CYS A 48 -7.67 4.81 10.53
C CYS A 48 -8.32 4.50 11.87
N LEU A 49 -7.84 3.45 12.57
CA LEU A 49 -8.43 2.96 13.81
C LEU A 49 -9.95 2.72 13.69
N ALA A 50 -10.46 2.34 12.53
CA ALA A 50 -11.91 2.16 12.32
C ALA A 50 -12.23 0.77 11.79
N GLU A 51 -11.56 0.38 10.71
CA GLU A 51 -11.81 -0.88 10.00
C GLU A 51 -10.75 -1.94 10.33
N ALA A 52 -11.04 -3.19 9.96
CA ALA A 52 -10.07 -4.27 10.02
C ALA A 52 -8.87 -4.00 9.10
N GLU A 53 -7.67 -4.29 9.59
CA GLU A 53 -6.45 -4.20 8.81
C GLU A 53 -6.31 -5.40 7.87
N THR A 54 -6.49 -5.14 6.58
CA THR A 54 -6.13 -6.04 5.48
C THR A 54 -5.13 -5.34 4.57
N VAL A 55 -4.48 -6.09 3.67
CA VAL A 55 -3.54 -5.52 2.69
C VAL A 55 -4.22 -4.46 1.82
N ASP A 56 -5.40 -4.79 1.28
CA ASP A 56 -6.14 -3.89 0.40
C ASP A 56 -6.71 -2.68 1.15
N HIS A 57 -7.21 -2.88 2.37
CA HIS A 57 -7.63 -1.75 3.21
C HIS A 57 -6.43 -0.83 3.49
N LEU A 58 -5.34 -1.37 4.01
CA LEU A 58 -4.18 -0.57 4.40
C LEU A 58 -3.61 0.24 3.23
N LEU A 59 -3.44 -0.39 2.07
CA LEU A 59 -2.73 0.21 0.93
C LEU A 59 -3.63 0.98 -0.04
N LEU A 60 -4.95 0.78 -0.02
CA LEU A 60 -5.88 1.42 -0.97
C LEU A 60 -7.08 2.11 -0.32
N HIS A 61 -7.77 1.42 0.59
CA HIS A 61 -9.12 1.84 1.02
C HIS A 61 -9.17 2.55 2.37
N CYS A 62 -8.09 2.52 3.15
CA CYS A 62 -7.95 3.26 4.39
C CYS A 62 -8.13 4.75 4.10
N VAL A 63 -8.95 5.44 4.90
CA VAL A 63 -9.25 6.87 4.70
C VAL A 63 -7.98 7.72 4.60
N MET A 64 -6.97 7.44 5.43
CA MET A 64 -5.68 8.13 5.40
C MET A 64 -4.92 7.86 4.09
N THR A 65 -4.87 6.59 3.67
CA THR A 65 -4.23 6.19 2.41
C THR A 65 -4.96 6.74 1.19
N ARG A 66 -6.29 6.78 1.22
CA ARG A 66 -7.13 7.35 0.16
C ARG A 66 -6.87 8.84 -0.03
N THR A 67 -6.60 9.59 1.04
CA THR A 67 -6.16 10.99 0.95
C THR A 67 -4.84 11.13 0.18
N LEU A 68 -3.86 10.24 0.41
CA LEU A 68 -2.60 10.25 -0.35
C LEU A 68 -2.81 9.95 -1.82
N TRP A 69 -3.69 8.99 -2.13
CA TRP A 69 -4.08 8.68 -3.51
C TRP A 69 -4.75 9.86 -4.20
N ASN A 70 -5.72 10.50 -3.55
CA ASN A 70 -6.41 11.67 -4.09
C ASN A 70 -5.46 12.84 -4.34
N LEU A 71 -4.49 13.06 -3.43
CA LEU A 71 -3.43 14.04 -3.63
C LEU A 71 -2.57 13.68 -4.85
N LEU A 72 -2.15 12.43 -4.98
CA LEU A 72 -1.41 11.97 -6.15
C LEU A 72 -2.20 12.20 -7.45
N PHE A 73 -3.47 11.80 -7.50
CA PHE A 73 -4.32 11.98 -8.67
C PHE A 73 -4.48 13.47 -9.04
N SER A 74 -4.68 14.32 -8.04
CA SER A 74 -4.75 15.79 -8.21
C SER A 74 -3.43 16.35 -8.75
N LEU A 75 -2.28 15.92 -8.21
CA LEU A 75 -0.95 16.32 -8.68
C LEU A 75 -0.72 15.91 -10.13
N PHE A 76 -1.22 14.74 -10.53
CA PHE A 76 -1.10 14.24 -11.90
C PHE A 76 -2.18 14.73 -12.86
N GLY A 77 -3.22 15.39 -12.35
CA GLY A 77 -4.35 15.86 -13.16
C GLY A 77 -5.12 14.71 -13.80
N VAL A 78 -5.23 13.58 -13.09
CA VAL A 78 -5.89 12.37 -13.58
C VAL A 78 -7.08 12.05 -12.70
N GLU A 79 -8.19 11.65 -13.32
CA GLU A 79 -9.29 11.01 -12.63
C GLU A 79 -9.04 9.51 -12.62
N TRP A 80 -9.04 8.91 -11.43
CA TRP A 80 -8.71 7.50 -11.26
C TRP A 80 -9.60 6.84 -10.22
N VAL A 81 -10.03 5.62 -10.53
CA VAL A 81 -10.78 4.76 -9.60
C VAL A 81 -9.87 3.62 -9.17
N LEU A 82 -9.56 3.55 -7.88
CA LEU A 82 -8.79 2.44 -7.32
C LEU A 82 -9.61 1.16 -7.39
N SER A 83 -8.98 0.07 -7.85
CA SER A 83 -9.58 -1.27 -7.85
C SER A 83 -9.75 -1.79 -6.42
N GLY A 84 -10.51 -2.87 -6.25
CA GLY A 84 -10.75 -3.48 -4.93
C GLY A 84 -9.51 -4.18 -4.35
N THR A 85 -8.50 -4.46 -5.17
CA THR A 85 -7.27 -5.14 -4.72
C THR A 85 -6.00 -4.43 -5.15
N VAL A 86 -4.93 -4.59 -4.36
CA VAL A 86 -3.58 -4.10 -4.68
C VAL A 86 -3.08 -4.66 -6.01
N LYS A 87 -3.36 -5.95 -6.25
CA LYS A 87 -2.96 -6.63 -7.48
C LYS A 87 -3.63 -6.02 -8.71
N GLU A 88 -4.94 -5.81 -8.68
CA GLU A 88 -5.68 -5.21 -9.79
C GLU A 88 -5.27 -3.77 -10.02
N THR A 89 -5.05 -3.01 -8.94
CA THR A 89 -4.55 -1.63 -9.01
C THR A 89 -3.21 -1.59 -9.74
N LEU A 90 -2.26 -2.46 -9.40
CA LEU A 90 -0.95 -2.53 -10.07
C LEU A 90 -1.03 -3.05 -11.51
N LEU A 91 -1.96 -3.95 -11.82
CA LEU A 91 -2.19 -4.41 -13.19
C LEU A 91 -2.74 -3.28 -14.06
N GLY A 92 -3.76 -2.58 -13.56
CA GLY A 92 -4.41 -1.45 -14.24
C GLY A 92 -3.55 -0.19 -14.32
N TRP A 93 -2.49 -0.08 -13.51
CA TRP A 93 -1.59 1.09 -13.50
C TRP A 93 -0.81 1.31 -14.80
N HIS A 94 -0.83 0.33 -15.71
CA HIS A 94 -0.17 0.38 -17.01
C HIS A 94 -0.97 1.22 -18.00
N GLY A 95 -0.62 2.49 -18.16
CA GLY A 95 -1.22 3.37 -19.17
C GLY A 95 -0.45 4.66 -19.38
N ALA A 96 -0.59 5.25 -20.57
CA ALA A 96 -0.05 6.57 -20.92
C ALA A 96 -1.06 7.67 -20.57
N PHE A 97 -1.47 7.78 -19.31
CA PHE A 97 -2.33 8.88 -18.84
C PHE A 97 -1.54 10.17 -18.59
N VAL A 98 -0.22 10.05 -18.53
CA VAL A 98 0.69 11.15 -18.24
C VAL A 98 1.68 11.33 -19.40
N GLY A 99 1.99 12.57 -19.74
CA GLY A 99 2.97 12.89 -20.78
C GLY A 99 4.34 12.25 -20.53
N LYS A 100 5.17 12.12 -21.58
CA LYS A 100 6.47 11.42 -21.55
C LYS A 100 7.37 11.84 -20.38
N ILE A 101 7.39 13.13 -20.05
CA ILE A 101 8.20 13.71 -18.97
C ILE A 101 7.83 13.11 -17.60
N ARG A 102 6.54 12.90 -17.35
CA ARG A 102 6.01 12.47 -16.05
C ARG A 102 5.85 10.97 -15.90
N LYS A 103 6.04 10.21 -17.00
CA LYS A 103 5.82 8.77 -17.06
C LYS A 103 6.61 7.99 -16.01
N LYS A 104 7.89 8.31 -15.82
CA LYS A 104 8.73 7.64 -14.80
C LYS A 104 8.18 7.86 -13.39
N ALA A 105 7.84 9.09 -13.04
CA ALA A 105 7.28 9.43 -11.73
C ALA A 105 5.93 8.72 -11.50
N TRP A 106 5.06 8.70 -12.51
CA TRP A 106 3.78 7.99 -12.46
C TRP A 106 3.95 6.48 -12.25
N GLN A 107 4.93 5.85 -12.90
CA GLN A 107 5.21 4.42 -12.71
C GLN A 107 5.70 4.10 -11.29
N MET A 108 6.42 5.02 -10.64
CA MET A 108 6.92 4.82 -9.28
C MET A 108 5.88 5.14 -8.20
N ALA A 109 4.93 6.03 -8.50
CA ALA A 109 3.91 6.52 -7.58
C ALA A 109 3.24 5.44 -6.71
N PRO A 110 2.67 4.35 -7.26
CA PRO A 110 1.97 3.35 -6.45
C PRO A 110 2.92 2.67 -5.46
N LEU A 111 4.13 2.35 -5.92
CA LEU A 111 5.15 1.68 -5.10
C LEU A 111 5.66 2.60 -3.98
N CYS A 112 5.81 3.90 -4.28
CA CYS A 112 6.20 4.91 -3.29
C CYS A 112 5.12 5.11 -2.22
N ILE A 113 3.84 5.20 -2.61
CA ILE A 113 2.72 5.29 -1.65
C ILE A 113 2.70 4.02 -0.79
N PHE A 114 2.70 2.83 -1.39
CA PHE A 114 2.67 1.57 -0.67
C PHE A 114 3.78 1.46 0.36
N TRP A 115 5.01 1.78 -0.02
CA TRP A 115 6.14 1.76 0.88
C TRP A 115 6.04 2.80 2.00
N SER A 116 5.54 4.00 1.69
CA SER A 116 5.43 5.08 2.68
C SER A 116 4.37 4.76 3.74
N VAL A 117 3.20 4.30 3.29
CA VAL A 117 2.10 3.82 4.15
C VAL A 117 2.57 2.67 5.02
N TRP A 118 3.30 1.71 4.46
CA TRP A 118 3.84 0.58 5.21
C TRP A 118 4.82 1.00 6.32
N LYS A 119 5.73 1.93 6.02
CA LYS A 119 6.65 2.47 7.03
C LYS A 119 5.91 3.16 8.16
N GLU A 120 4.94 4.00 7.83
CA GLU A 120 4.16 4.75 8.82
C GLU A 120 3.39 3.81 9.73
N ARG A 121 2.65 2.86 9.13
CA ARG A 121 1.94 1.81 9.87
C ARG A 121 2.88 1.05 10.81
N ASN A 122 4.07 0.65 10.35
CA ASN A 122 5.03 -0.07 11.19
C ASN A 122 5.58 0.78 12.33
N SER A 123 5.78 2.08 12.10
CA SER A 123 6.17 3.01 13.17
C SER A 123 5.13 3.02 14.29
N LEU A 124 3.84 3.16 13.94
CA LEU A 124 2.73 3.14 14.89
C LEU A 124 2.60 1.79 15.61
N ALA A 125 2.68 0.69 14.86
CA ALA A 125 2.58 -0.67 15.41
C ALA A 125 3.72 -1.02 16.38
N LEU A 126 4.93 -0.46 16.17
CA LEU A 126 6.07 -0.65 17.08
C LEU A 126 6.02 0.35 18.25
N GLY A 127 5.62 1.59 18.01
CA GLY A 127 5.43 2.61 19.06
C GLY A 127 4.40 2.19 20.10
N MET A 128 3.31 1.54 19.67
CA MET A 128 2.29 1.01 20.59
C MET A 128 2.79 -0.17 21.45
N ARG A 129 3.82 -0.91 21.04
CA ARG A 129 4.38 -2.00 21.88
C ARG A 129 5.05 -1.46 23.15
N CYS A 130 5.62 -0.25 23.12
CA CYS A 130 6.17 0.38 24.32
C CYS A 130 5.11 0.76 25.36
N CYS A 131 3.86 0.99 24.96
CA CYS A 131 2.78 1.28 25.90
C CYS A 131 2.15 0.01 26.49
N GLN A 132 2.21 -1.12 25.81
CA GLN A 132 1.63 -2.39 26.31
C GLN A 132 2.56 -3.18 27.23
N SER A 133 3.82 -2.78 27.43
CA SER A 133 4.75 -3.39 28.40
C SER A 133 4.74 -2.74 29.79
N LYS A 134 3.72 -1.92 30.09
CA LYS A 134 3.45 -1.39 31.43
C LYS A 134 2.02 -1.72 31.82
N GLY A 135 1.81 -2.94 32.28
CA GLY A 135 0.57 -3.44 32.84
C GLY A 135 0.88 -4.60 33.76
#